data_AF-A0A1B9A112-F1
#
_entry.id   AF-A0A1B9A112-F1
#
_cell.length_a   1.000
_cell.length_b   1.000
_cell.length_c   1.000
_cell.angle_alpha   90.00
_cell.angle_beta   90.00
_cell.angle_gamma   90.00
#
_symmetry.space_group_name_H-M   'P 1'
#
loop_
_entity.id
_entity.type
_entity.pdbx_description
1 polymer ?
#
loop_
_entity_poly.entity_id
_entity_poly.type
_entity_poly.pdbx_seq_one_letter_code
_entity_poly.pdbx_strand_id
1 'polypeptide(L)'
;MTCRRCEKQTIYKYYESDFHNIYKCKSCDYEEIIKIDDCCRNPNKIIVNDPNFFPNFRLYEQCINCGGTKRNFPLKHTKDIEIRDEFNVDTFNTWRKNISFDKKIIYEYVQEANYLSSPRGKYHAYLNSDEWKKKEKLFLLGININVNNVNPKQPFTFII
;
A
#
# COMPACT_ATOMS: atom_id res chain seq x y z
N MET A 1 -2.98 4.55 15.80
CA MET A 1 -2.01 3.48 15.56
C MET A 1 -0.60 4.01 15.80
N THR A 2 0.30 3.16 16.30
CA THR A 2 1.71 3.51 16.54
C THR A 2 2.55 3.11 15.35
N CYS A 3 3.56 3.91 15.00
CA CYS A 3 4.45 3.60 13.88
C CYS A 3 5.25 2.32 14.15
N ARG A 4 5.11 1.32 13.27
CA ARG A 4 5.83 0.03 13.38
C ARG A 4 7.34 0.12 13.21
N ARG A 5 7.85 1.20 12.61
CA ARG A 5 9.29 1.38 12.36
C ARG A 5 10.01 2.02 13.53
N CYS A 6 9.43 3.05 14.14
CA CYS A 6 10.10 3.82 15.20
C CYS A 6 9.47 3.65 16.57
N GLU A 7 8.26 3.10 16.67
CA GLU A 7 7.48 2.82 17.89
C GLU A 7 7.23 4.03 18.81
N LYS A 8 7.72 5.21 18.44
CA LYS A 8 7.72 6.42 19.28
C LYS A 8 6.54 7.35 19.02
N GLN A 9 5.98 7.32 17.82
CA GLN A 9 5.06 8.35 17.33
C GLN A 9 3.82 7.74 16.68
N THR A 10 2.72 8.50 16.74
CA THR A 10 1.46 8.16 16.09
C THR A 10 1.57 8.39 14.59
N ILE A 11 0.95 7.49 13.81
CA ILE A 11 0.76 7.70 12.38
C ILE A 11 -0.52 8.50 12.12
N TYR A 12 -0.51 9.37 11.12
CA TYR A 12 -1.66 10.16 10.68
C TYR A 12 -2.08 9.74 9.27
N LYS A 13 -3.36 9.89 8.93
CA LYS A 13 -3.84 9.61 7.57
C LYS A 13 -3.25 10.65 6.61
N TYR A 14 -2.48 10.17 5.64
CA TYR A 14 -1.72 11.02 4.72
C TYR A 14 -2.40 11.13 3.37
N TYR A 15 -2.85 10.01 2.83
CA TYR A 15 -3.50 9.94 1.54
C TYR A 15 -4.58 8.86 1.53
N GLU A 16 -5.52 8.97 0.60
CA GLU A 16 -6.61 8.02 0.46
C GLU A 16 -6.87 7.72 -1.02
N SER A 17 -7.03 6.44 -1.34
CA SER A 17 -7.45 5.96 -2.66
C SER A 17 -8.81 5.27 -2.58
N ASP A 18 -9.34 4.79 -3.71
CA ASP A 18 -10.64 4.13 -3.74
C ASP A 18 -10.72 2.88 -2.86
N PHE A 19 -9.59 2.19 -2.66
CA PHE A 19 -9.53 0.89 -1.98
C PHE A 19 -8.55 0.84 -0.80
N HIS A 20 -7.74 1.88 -0.60
CA HIS A 20 -6.73 1.93 0.45
C HIS A 20 -6.71 3.29 1.16
N ASN A 21 -6.25 3.26 2.41
CA ASN A 21 -5.84 4.43 3.18
C ASN A 21 -4.34 4.31 3.43
N ILE A 22 -3.60 5.40 3.19
CA ILE A 22 -2.17 5.48 3.49
C ILE A 22 -1.98 6.35 4.73
N TYR A 23 -1.26 5.82 5.71
CA TYR A 23 -0.89 6.51 6.93
C TYR A 23 0.61 6.79 6.95
N LYS A 24 1.01 7.92 7.50
CA LYS A 24 2.42 8.35 7.57
C LYS A 24 2.84 8.66 8.99
N CYS A 25 4.07 8.28 9.34
CA CYS A 25 4.69 8.62 10.61
C CYS A 25 5.28 10.03 10.56
N LYS A 26 4.98 10.86 11.56
CA LYS A 26 5.52 12.23 11.68
C LYS A 26 7.03 12.30 11.91
N SER A 27 7.64 11.24 12.46
CA SER A 27 9.04 11.28 12.89
C SER A 27 10.02 10.61 11.93
N CYS A 28 9.59 9.57 11.21
CA CYS A 28 10.49 8.79 10.37
C CYS A 28 10.00 8.59 8.93
N ASP A 29 8.92 9.28 8.56
CA ASP A 29 8.28 9.24 7.24
C ASP A 29 7.89 7.85 6.75
N TYR A 30 7.85 6.86 7.64
CA TYR A 30 7.34 5.53 7.33
C TYR A 30 5.85 5.60 6.98
N GLU A 31 5.49 4.95 5.87
CA GLU A 31 4.13 4.88 5.36
C GLU A 31 3.57 3.46 5.48
N GLU A 32 2.31 3.36 5.87
CA GLU A 32 1.58 2.12 6.07
C GLU A 32 0.27 2.11 5.28
N ILE A 33 0.04 1.03 4.54
CA ILE A 33 -1.17 0.83 3.74
C ILE A 33 -2.18 0.07 4.58
N ILE A 34 -3.39 0.61 4.68
CA ILE A 34 -4.55 -0.06 5.27
C ILE A 34 -5.60 -0.23 4.19
N LYS A 35 -5.92 -1.48 3.86
CA LYS A 35 -6.97 -1.81 2.91
C LYS A 35 -8.34 -1.50 3.50
N ILE A 36 -9.27 -1.06 2.67
CA ILE A 36 -10.69 -0.99 3.03
C ILE A 36 -11.27 -2.42 3.02
N ASP A 37 -11.98 -2.80 4.08
CA ASP A 37 -12.53 -4.15 4.23
C ASP A 37 -13.70 -4.45 3.27
N ASP A 38 -14.38 -3.40 2.84
CA ASP A 38 -15.48 -3.44 1.88
C ASP A 38 -15.03 -3.34 0.41
N CYS A 39 -15.99 -3.48 -0.50
CA CYS A 39 -15.75 -3.40 -1.94
C CYS A 39 -15.41 -1.99 -2.45
N CYS A 40 -15.77 -0.95 -1.71
CA CYS A 40 -15.48 0.47 -1.96
C CYS A 40 -15.81 1.28 -0.69
N ARG A 41 -15.60 2.60 -0.73
CA ARG A 41 -15.86 3.53 0.41
C ARG A 41 -17.32 3.69 0.80
N ASN A 42 -18.22 3.58 -0.17
CA ASN A 42 -19.66 3.69 0.05
C ASN A 42 -20.37 2.46 -0.54
N PRO A 43 -20.31 1.31 0.15
CA PRO A 43 -20.88 0.08 -0.34
C PRO A 43 -22.42 0.15 -0.34
N ASN A 44 -23.03 -0.14 -1.49
CA ASN A 44 -24.48 -0.34 -1.60
C ASN A 44 -24.71 -1.71 -2.24
N LYS A 45 -24.84 -2.75 -1.40
CA LYS A 45 -24.88 -4.14 -1.83
C LYS A 45 -26.33 -4.62 -1.99
N ILE A 46 -26.58 -5.34 -3.08
CA ILE A 46 -27.82 -6.07 -3.31
C ILE A 46 -27.53 -7.55 -3.54
N ILE A 47 -28.52 -8.38 -3.27
CA ILE A 47 -28.43 -9.80 -3.57
C ILE A 47 -28.77 -9.99 -5.05
N VAL A 48 -27.85 -10.62 -5.77
CA VAL A 48 -27.96 -10.90 -7.20
C VAL A 48 -27.82 -12.39 -7.47
N ASN A 49 -28.44 -12.85 -8.55
CA ASN A 49 -28.32 -14.21 -9.06
C ASN A 49 -27.33 -14.29 -10.22
N ASP A 50 -26.36 -15.20 -10.18
CA ASP A 50 -25.38 -15.40 -11.25
C ASP A 50 -25.83 -16.54 -12.18
N PRO A 51 -26.38 -16.22 -13.38
CA PRO A 51 -26.89 -17.23 -14.32
C PRO A 51 -25.79 -18.07 -14.97
N ASN A 52 -24.52 -17.63 -14.89
CA ASN A 52 -23.39 -18.34 -15.51
C ASN A 52 -23.11 -19.72 -14.87
N PHE A 53 -23.72 -20.02 -13.72
CA PHE A 53 -23.56 -21.31 -13.04
C PHE A 53 -24.74 -22.27 -13.26
N PHE A 54 -25.56 -22.07 -14.30
CA PHE A 54 -26.65 -22.97 -14.64
C PHE A 54 -26.21 -24.45 -14.69
N PRO A 55 -26.97 -25.40 -14.09
CA PRO A 55 -28.26 -25.22 -13.40
C PRO A 55 -28.14 -24.77 -11.93
N ASN A 56 -26.94 -24.80 -11.36
CA ASN A 56 -26.66 -24.48 -9.95
C ASN A 56 -26.34 -23.00 -9.78
N PHE A 57 -27.36 -22.17 -10.00
CA PHE A 57 -27.35 -20.73 -9.76
C PHE A 57 -26.68 -20.38 -8.43
N ARG A 58 -25.94 -19.27 -8.41
CA ARG A 58 -25.24 -18.78 -7.22
C ARG A 58 -25.69 -17.40 -6.86
N LEU A 59 -25.92 -17.19 -5.57
CA LEU A 59 -26.27 -15.89 -5.03
C LEU A 59 -25.04 -15.17 -4.51
N TYR A 60 -24.96 -13.87 -4.77
CA TYR A 60 -23.89 -13.00 -4.31
C TYR A 60 -24.42 -11.67 -3.81
N GLU A 61 -23.68 -11.02 -2.90
CA GLU A 61 -23.87 -9.60 -2.63
C GLU A 61 -23.03 -8.80 -3.61
N GLN A 62 -23.65 -8.16 -4.60
CA GLN A 62 -22.95 -7.27 -5.52
C GLN A 62 -23.25 -5.81 -5.18
N CYS A 63 -22.21 -5.00 -5.13
CA CYS A 63 -22.35 -3.56 -4.92
C CYS A 63 -22.86 -2.87 -6.19
N ILE A 64 -23.97 -2.15 -6.11
CA ILE A 64 -24.49 -1.32 -7.21
C ILE A 64 -23.52 -0.19 -7.55
N ASN A 65 -22.91 0.42 -6.53
CA ASN A 65 -22.08 1.61 -6.71
C ASN A 65 -20.75 1.29 -7.41
N CYS A 66 -20.19 0.09 -7.23
CA CYS A 66 -18.87 -0.23 -7.76
C CYS A 66 -18.74 -1.58 -8.46
N GLY A 67 -19.78 -2.42 -8.49
CA GLY A 67 -19.73 -3.78 -9.08
C GLY A 67 -19.01 -4.82 -8.24
N GLY A 68 -18.44 -4.45 -7.09
CA GLY A 68 -17.64 -5.34 -6.26
C GLY A 68 -18.44 -6.43 -5.57
N THR A 69 -17.87 -7.62 -5.51
CA THR A 69 -18.46 -8.79 -4.85
C THR A 69 -17.39 -9.77 -4.35
N LYS A 70 -17.76 -10.65 -3.41
CA LYS A 70 -16.91 -11.73 -2.91
C LYS A 70 -17.31 -13.08 -3.53
N ARG A 71 -16.90 -13.35 -4.78
CA ARG A 71 -17.34 -14.56 -5.52
C ARG A 71 -16.95 -15.92 -4.90
N ASN A 72 -15.96 -15.93 -4.00
CA ASN A 72 -15.53 -17.13 -3.28
C ASN A 72 -16.51 -17.54 -2.17
N PHE A 73 -17.43 -16.64 -1.78
CA PHE A 73 -18.38 -16.84 -0.69
C PHE A 73 -19.80 -16.63 -1.19
N PRO A 74 -20.36 -17.58 -1.96
CA PRO A 74 -21.75 -17.52 -2.38
C PRO A 74 -22.69 -17.57 -1.16
N LEU A 75 -23.81 -16.87 -1.26
CA LEU A 75 -24.85 -16.90 -0.24
C LEU A 75 -25.64 -18.21 -0.33
N LYS A 76 -26.21 -18.64 0.80
CA LYS A 76 -27.14 -19.77 0.85
C LYS A 76 -28.52 -19.31 0.42
N HIS A 77 -29.22 -20.09 -0.41
CA HIS A 77 -30.64 -19.85 -0.68
C HIS A 77 -31.46 -20.08 0.60
N THR A 78 -32.15 -19.04 1.07
CA THR A 78 -33.08 -19.09 2.20
C THR A 78 -34.37 -18.38 1.80
N LYS A 79 -35.48 -18.67 2.49
CA LYS A 79 -36.81 -18.12 2.14
C LYS A 79 -36.89 -16.59 2.27
N ASP A 80 -36.02 -16.00 3.08
CA ASP A 80 -36.01 -14.57 3.40
C ASP A 80 -35.13 -13.75 2.42
N ILE A 81 -34.48 -14.41 1.46
CA ILE A 81 -33.65 -13.72 0.47
C ILE A 81 -34.51 -13.14 -0.66
N GLU A 82 -34.43 -11.83 -0.79
CA GLU A 82 -34.95 -11.09 -1.94
C GLU A 82 -33.84 -10.90 -2.98
N ILE A 83 -33.95 -11.61 -4.10
CA ILE A 83 -33.08 -11.40 -5.27
C ILE A 83 -33.56 -10.15 -5.98
N ARG A 84 -32.69 -9.15 -6.12
CA ARG A 84 -33.06 -7.85 -6.68
C ARG A 84 -32.62 -7.67 -8.14
N ASP A 85 -31.63 -8.42 -8.59
CA ASP A 85 -31.09 -8.31 -9.95
C ASP A 85 -30.29 -9.56 -10.37
N GLU A 86 -29.86 -9.58 -11.63
CA GLU A 86 -28.86 -10.51 -12.16
C GLU A 86 -27.42 -10.02 -11.89
N PHE A 87 -26.49 -10.95 -11.79
CA PHE A 87 -25.08 -10.64 -11.57
C PHE A 87 -24.49 -9.90 -12.76
N ASN A 88 -24.05 -8.65 -12.53
CA ASN A 88 -23.46 -7.83 -13.57
C ASN A 88 -21.96 -8.13 -13.70
N VAL A 89 -21.61 -8.96 -14.67
CA VAL A 89 -20.23 -9.42 -14.93
C VAL A 89 -19.31 -8.27 -15.35
N ASP A 90 -19.82 -7.31 -16.13
CA ASP A 90 -19.01 -6.23 -16.70
C ASP A 90 -18.54 -5.22 -15.64
N THR A 91 -19.45 -4.81 -14.76
CA THR A 91 -19.13 -3.94 -13.62
C THR A 91 -18.19 -4.64 -12.65
N PHE A 92 -18.39 -5.93 -12.38
CA PHE A 92 -17.46 -6.73 -11.58
C PHE A 92 -16.06 -6.82 -12.20
N ASN A 93 -15.96 -7.03 -13.51
CA ASN A 93 -14.67 -7.08 -14.20
C ASN A 93 -13.96 -5.73 -14.16
N THR A 94 -14.71 -4.64 -14.32
CA THR A 94 -14.19 -3.28 -14.19
C THR A 94 -13.67 -3.00 -12.79
N TRP A 95 -14.46 -3.33 -11.76
CA TRP A 95 -14.06 -3.26 -10.36
C TRP A 95 -12.76 -4.01 -10.08
N ARG A 96 -12.64 -5.25 -10.58
CA ARG A 96 -11.46 -6.09 -10.38
C ARG A 96 -10.21 -5.46 -10.99
N LYS A 97 -10.34 -4.88 -12.19
CA LYS A 97 -9.25 -4.14 -12.85
C LYS A 97 -8.84 -2.93 -12.02
N ASN A 98 -9.81 -2.14 -11.55
CA ASN A 98 -9.55 -0.93 -10.76
C ASN A 98 -8.86 -1.24 -9.43
N ILE A 99 -9.31 -2.27 -8.69
CA ILE A 99 -8.63 -2.72 -7.46
C ILE A 99 -7.19 -3.14 -7.76
N SER A 100 -6.99 -3.92 -8.83
CA SER A 100 -5.65 -4.42 -9.16
C SER A 100 -4.71 -3.28 -9.53
N PHE A 101 -5.21 -2.29 -10.27
CA PHE A 101 -4.46 -1.11 -10.67
C PHE A 101 -4.11 -0.22 -9.47
N ASP A 102 -5.10 0.11 -8.64
CA ASP A 102 -4.91 0.89 -7.41
C ASP A 102 -3.91 0.22 -6.48
N LYS A 103 -4.07 -1.09 -6.25
CA LYS A 103 -3.12 -1.88 -5.45
C LYS A 103 -1.70 -1.77 -6.01
N LYS A 104 -1.52 -1.90 -7.32
CA LYS A 104 -0.19 -1.84 -7.94
C LYS A 104 0.49 -0.49 -7.64
N ILE A 105 -0.21 0.62 -7.95
CA ILE A 105 0.34 1.97 -7.78
C ILE A 105 0.65 2.25 -6.31
N ILE A 106 -0.30 1.96 -5.41
CA ILE A 106 -0.16 2.28 -3.99
C ILE A 106 1.00 1.50 -3.36
N TYR A 107 1.15 0.22 -3.70
CA TYR A 107 2.24 -0.59 -3.17
C TYR A 107 3.60 -0.17 -3.73
N GLU A 108 3.71 0.13 -5.02
CA GLU A 108 4.95 0.65 -5.62
C GLU A 108 5.37 1.98 -4.97
N TYR A 109 4.43 2.92 -4.85
CA TYR A 109 4.66 4.22 -4.21
C TYR A 109 5.13 4.09 -2.76
N VAL A 110 4.38 3.34 -1.93
CA VAL A 110 4.71 3.19 -0.51
C VAL A 110 6.01 2.42 -0.32
N GLN A 111 6.31 1.44 -1.17
CA GLN A 111 7.59 0.72 -1.12
C GLN A 111 8.76 1.67 -1.38
N GLU A 112 8.67 2.51 -2.40
CA GLU A 112 9.68 3.52 -2.71
C GLU A 112 9.84 4.54 -1.58
N ALA A 113 8.73 5.14 -1.10
CA ALA A 113 8.75 6.09 0.00
C ALA A 113 9.37 5.49 1.28
N ASN A 114 9.03 4.24 1.59
CA ASN A 114 9.59 3.52 2.72
C ASN A 114 11.06 3.19 2.56
N TYR A 115 11.51 2.89 1.35
CA TYR A 115 12.92 2.68 1.05
C TYR A 115 13.70 3.98 1.20
N LEU A 116 13.25 5.09 0.61
CA LEU A 116 13.90 6.40 0.68
C LEU A 116 14.03 6.91 2.12
N SER A 117 13.01 6.67 2.95
CA SER A 117 13.03 7.03 4.38
C SER A 117 13.84 6.07 5.26
N SER A 118 14.24 4.90 4.75
CA SER A 118 15.03 3.91 5.49
C SER A 118 16.50 4.33 5.63
N PRO A 119 17.25 3.79 6.62
CA PRO A 119 18.69 4.04 6.74
C PRO A 119 19.46 3.69 5.46
N ARG A 120 19.10 2.58 4.80
CA ARG A 120 19.73 2.15 3.55
C ARG A 120 19.45 3.12 2.40
N GLY A 121 18.20 3.55 2.24
CA GLY A 121 17.85 4.55 1.21
C GLY A 121 18.54 5.89 1.44
N LYS A 122 18.58 6.36 2.69
CA LYS A 122 19.32 7.57 3.08
C LYS A 122 20.82 7.45 2.79
N TYR A 123 21.40 6.29 3.04
CA TYR A 123 22.81 6.04 2.70
C TYR A 123 23.05 6.06 1.18
N HIS A 124 22.20 5.41 0.38
CA HIS A 124 22.31 5.48 -1.07
C HIS A 124 22.09 6.91 -1.61
N ALA A 125 21.19 7.69 -1.01
CA ALA A 125 21.01 9.10 -1.34
C ALA A 125 22.28 9.91 -1.00
N TYR A 126 22.91 9.64 0.14
CA TYR A 126 24.18 10.25 0.53
C TYR A 126 25.30 9.96 -0.47
N LEU A 127 25.47 8.71 -0.90
CA LEU A 127 26.47 8.34 -1.90
C LEU A 127 26.29 9.07 -3.24
N ASN A 128 25.06 9.45 -3.58
CA ASN A 128 24.77 10.21 -4.80
C ASN A 128 24.88 11.73 -4.61
N SER A 129 25.05 12.21 -3.38
CA SER A 129 25.13 13.64 -3.05
C SER A 129 26.43 14.28 -3.53
N ASP A 130 26.38 15.59 -3.78
CA ASP A 130 27.56 16.38 -4.11
C ASP A 130 28.61 16.36 -2.99
N GLU A 131 28.18 16.24 -1.73
CA GLU A 131 29.08 16.16 -0.59
C GLU A 131 29.97 14.91 -0.68
N TRP A 132 29.36 13.74 -0.94
CA TRP A 132 30.12 12.50 -1.08
C TRP A 132 31.00 12.53 -2.33
N LYS A 133 30.47 12.95 -3.48
CA LYS A 133 31.26 13.05 -4.72
C LYS A 133 32.48 13.96 -4.59
N LYS A 134 32.37 15.05 -3.83
CA LYS A 134 33.50 15.92 -3.50
C LYS A 134 34.54 15.20 -2.63
N LYS A 135 34.10 14.49 -1.58
CA LYS A 135 34.99 13.69 -0.72
C LYS A 135 35.71 12.60 -1.50
N GLU A 136 34.97 11.86 -2.32
CA GLU A 136 35.50 10.82 -3.20
C GLU A 136 36.54 11.37 -4.18
N LYS A 137 36.26 12.49 -4.84
CA LYS A 137 37.22 13.15 -5.74
C LYS A 137 38.50 13.57 -5.03
N LEU A 138 38.41 14.13 -3.83
CA LEU A 138 39.58 14.53 -3.04
C LEU A 138 40.42 13.31 -2.63
N PHE A 139 39.76 12.22 -2.23
CA PHE A 139 40.40 10.94 -1.91
C PHE A 139 41.15 10.38 -3.14
N LEU A 140 40.50 10.34 -4.32
CA LEU A 140 41.11 9.86 -5.56
C LEU A 140 42.31 10.71 -6.03
N LEU A 141 42.33 12.00 -5.70
CA LEU A 141 43.46 12.90 -5.97
C LEU A 141 44.59 12.79 -4.94
N GLY A 142 44.49 11.89 -3.96
CA GLY A 142 45.48 11.71 -2.90
C GLY A 142 45.53 12.86 -1.88
N ILE A 143 44.49 13.71 -1.86
CA ILE A 143 44.40 14.84 -0.93
C ILE A 143 43.76 14.33 0.37
N ASN A 144 44.58 14.16 1.42
CA ASN A 144 44.10 13.75 2.73
C ASN A 144 43.27 14.87 3.37
N ILE A 145 41.96 14.66 3.47
CA ILE A 145 41.09 15.52 4.27
C ILE A 145 41.21 15.05 5.71
N ASN A 146 41.78 15.87 6.58
CA ASN A 146 41.86 15.57 8.01
C ASN A 146 40.46 15.73 8.62
N VAL A 147 39.66 14.65 8.67
CA VAL A 147 38.27 14.67 9.17
C VAL A 147 38.24 14.61 10.70
N ASN A 148 39.00 15.48 11.37
CA ASN A 148 38.91 15.67 12.83
C ASN A 148 37.92 16.81 13.11
N ASN A 149 36.62 16.56 12.93
CA ASN A 149 35.51 17.30 13.56
C ASN A 149 34.12 16.78 13.16
N VAL A 150 33.94 15.46 13.02
CA VAL A 150 32.60 14.86 12.97
C VAL A 150 32.49 13.89 14.14
N ASN A 151 31.71 14.30 15.14
CA ASN A 151 31.44 13.57 16.38
C ASN A 151 30.99 12.11 16.08
N PRO A 152 31.79 11.08 16.42
CA PRO A 152 31.48 9.70 16.11
C PRO A 152 30.56 9.14 17.19
N LYS A 153 29.25 9.37 17.06
CA LYS A 153 28.25 8.62 17.83
C LYS A 153 27.27 7.90 16.90
N GLN A 154 27.76 6.95 16.11
CA GLN A 154 26.99 5.76 15.75
C GLN A 154 27.94 4.57 15.54
N PRO A 155 27.82 3.47 16.31
CA PRO A 155 28.54 2.24 16.03
C PRO A 155 27.77 1.47 14.96
N PHE A 156 28.34 1.32 13.78
CA PHE A 156 27.94 0.27 12.84
C PHE A 156 29.03 -0.80 12.85
N THR A 157 28.88 -1.76 13.77
CA THR A 157 29.57 -3.04 13.69
C THR A 157 28.91 -3.83 12.57
N PHE A 158 29.62 -3.98 11.45
CA PHE A 158 29.30 -4.99 10.45
C PHE A 158 29.78 -6.34 10.97
N ILE A 159 28.86 -7.30 11.09
CA ILE A 159 29.21 -8.73 11.14
C ILE A 159 28.74 -9.30 9.80
N ILE A 160 29.69 -9.85 9.06
CA ILE A 160 29.52 -10.59 7.80
C ILE A 160 28.81 -11.91 8.10
#